data_AF-A0A417GPZ5-F1
#
_entry.id   AF-A0A417GPZ5-F1
#
_cell.length_a   1.000
_cell.length_b   1.000
_cell.length_c   1.000
_cell.angle_alpha   90.00
_cell.angle_beta   90.00
_cell.angle_gamma   90.00
#
_symmetry.space_group_name_H-M   'P 1'
#
loop_
_entity.id
_entity.type
_entity.pdbx_description
1 polymer ?
#
loop_
_entity_poly.entity_id
_entity_poly.type
_entity_poly.pdbx_seq_one_letter_code
_entity_poly.pdbx_strand_id
1 'polypeptide(L)'
;MNEMQDSKFSLSKTLFRVLQGALIGLGAVLPGISGGVLSVIFGIYKPIMELLSNPFANFKTHVPKLLPVFIGGGIGFLGIANVLSFFLEKYPAPSVCLFIGLITGMLPSLFREAGEQGRSRASYVSMIVCMCAIFALLIGLKMTSVEISPNFFWYLFCGFCLALSVIAPGMSFSTLLMPLGLYTPFVDGIGHFDLGILIPGGIGALVTVIALAKAINTLFDRHYSVAFHGIIGIVIAATIMTVPVDGFTTVAQSAVNVVCFVVGIFAALALDKFNSRVSVE
;
A
#
# COMPACT_ATOMS: atom_id res chain seq x y z
N MET A 1 -33.18 28.26 -21.61
CA MET A 1 -31.84 28.57 -21.06
C MET A 1 -31.49 27.82 -19.76
N ASN A 2 -32.40 27.03 -19.15
CA ASN A 2 -32.12 26.35 -17.86
C ASN A 2 -31.54 24.92 -17.96
N GLU A 3 -31.79 24.14 -19.02
CA GLU A 3 -31.31 22.73 -19.06
C GLU A 3 -29.80 22.59 -19.31
N MET A 4 -29.19 23.52 -20.07
CA MET A 4 -27.73 23.52 -20.30
C MET A 4 -26.93 23.92 -19.05
N GLN A 5 -27.54 24.65 -18.11
CA GLN A 5 -26.87 25.14 -16.90
C GLN A 5 -26.86 24.07 -15.79
N ASP A 6 -27.96 23.32 -15.63
CA ASP A 6 -28.03 22.17 -14.72
C ASP A 6 -27.19 20.96 -15.19
N SER A 7 -27.15 20.71 -16.50
CA SER A 7 -26.31 19.67 -17.11
C SER A 7 -24.82 19.93 -16.87
N LYS A 8 -24.33 21.15 -17.11
CA LYS A 8 -22.93 21.54 -16.85
C LYS A 8 -22.56 21.45 -15.36
N PHE A 9 -23.48 21.77 -14.47
CA PHE A 9 -23.27 21.66 -13.02
C PHE A 9 -23.18 20.21 -12.54
N SER A 10 -23.95 19.30 -13.15
CA SER A 10 -23.88 17.85 -12.92
C SER A 10 -22.58 17.22 -13.44
N LEU A 11 -22.13 17.65 -14.63
CA LEU A 11 -20.93 17.13 -15.28
C LEU A 11 -19.64 17.60 -14.58
N SER A 12 -19.59 18.86 -14.15
CA SER A 12 -18.48 19.41 -13.35
C SER A 12 -18.34 18.71 -12.00
N LYS A 13 -19.45 18.45 -11.30
CA LYS A 13 -19.45 17.67 -10.05
C LYS A 13 -18.97 16.24 -10.25
N THR A 14 -19.38 15.60 -11.35
CA THR A 14 -18.97 14.24 -11.69
C THR A 14 -17.47 14.17 -11.98
N LEU A 15 -16.97 15.10 -12.80
CA LEU A 15 -15.53 15.20 -13.10
C LEU A 15 -14.69 15.48 -11.85
N PHE A 16 -15.16 16.36 -10.97
CA PHE A 16 -14.49 16.63 -9.70
C PHE A 16 -14.42 15.37 -8.82
N ARG A 17 -15.51 14.58 -8.74
CA ARG A 17 -15.50 13.30 -8.02
C ARG A 17 -14.58 12.25 -8.63
N VAL A 18 -14.48 12.21 -9.96
CA VAL A 18 -13.49 11.37 -10.65
C VAL A 18 -12.06 11.80 -10.29
N LEU A 19 -11.79 13.11 -10.26
CA LEU A 19 -10.48 13.63 -9.84
C LEU A 19 -10.16 13.27 -8.36
N GLN A 20 -11.13 13.44 -7.46
CA GLN A 20 -11.00 13.05 -6.05
C GLN A 20 -10.70 11.55 -5.93
N GLY A 21 -11.44 10.73 -6.66
CA GLY A 21 -11.19 9.31 -6.78
C GLY A 21 -9.77 9.02 -7.25
N ALA A 22 -9.31 9.67 -8.32
CA ALA A 22 -7.99 9.46 -8.88
C ALA A 22 -6.87 9.77 -7.89
N LEU A 23 -7.00 10.84 -7.11
CA LEU A 23 -6.05 11.17 -6.05
C LEU A 23 -6.05 10.13 -4.92
N ILE A 24 -7.22 9.58 -4.55
CA ILE A 24 -7.32 8.49 -3.57
C ILE A 24 -6.67 7.21 -4.10
N GLY A 25 -6.95 6.85 -5.36
CA GLY A 25 -6.34 5.69 -6.03
C GLY A 25 -4.83 5.79 -6.11
N LEU A 26 -4.31 7.00 -6.38
CA LEU A 26 -2.87 7.29 -6.33
C LEU A 26 -2.29 7.02 -4.94
N GLY A 27 -2.99 7.48 -3.90
CA GLY A 27 -2.61 7.24 -2.51
C GLY A 27 -2.61 5.76 -2.12
N ALA A 28 -3.43 4.92 -2.76
CA ALA A 28 -3.46 3.49 -2.43
C ALA A 28 -2.22 2.70 -2.92
N VAL A 29 -1.43 3.24 -3.85
CA VAL A 29 -0.25 2.56 -4.42
C VAL A 29 1.06 3.02 -3.78
N LEU A 30 1.17 4.32 -3.47
CA LEU A 30 2.43 4.91 -2.99
C LEU A 30 2.57 4.82 -1.47
N PRO A 31 3.71 4.32 -0.94
CA PRO A 31 3.97 4.30 0.49
C PRO A 31 3.96 5.71 1.08
N GLY A 32 3.25 5.88 2.20
CA GLY A 32 3.20 7.15 2.95
C GLY A 32 2.05 8.09 2.55
N ILE A 33 1.37 7.85 1.42
CA ILE A 33 0.15 8.59 1.08
C ILE A 33 -1.04 7.76 1.55
N SER A 34 -1.82 8.23 2.53
CA SER A 34 -3.01 7.50 2.97
C SER A 34 -4.20 7.86 2.09
N GLY A 35 -4.66 6.92 1.27
CA GLY A 35 -5.93 7.06 0.53
C GLY A 35 -7.13 7.33 1.46
N GLY A 36 -7.06 6.85 2.72
CA GLY A 36 -8.04 7.16 3.77
C GLY A 36 -8.01 8.63 4.18
N VAL A 37 -6.83 9.21 4.42
CA VAL A 37 -6.68 10.65 4.73
C VAL A 37 -7.20 11.51 3.59
N LEU A 38 -6.87 11.17 2.34
CA LEU A 38 -7.41 11.87 1.17
C LEU A 38 -8.94 11.75 1.09
N SER A 39 -9.50 10.59 1.43
CA SER A 39 -10.95 10.39 1.48
C SER A 39 -11.63 11.27 2.54
N VAL A 40 -10.97 11.51 3.68
CA VAL A 40 -11.45 12.43 4.74
C VAL A 40 -11.38 13.87 4.26
N ILE A 41 -10.25 14.30 3.69
CA ILE A 41 -10.07 15.66 3.14
C ILE A 41 -11.14 15.97 2.08
N PHE A 42 -11.46 15.00 1.24
CA PHE A 42 -12.47 15.13 0.20
C PHE A 42 -13.91 14.96 0.69
N GLY A 43 -14.11 14.66 1.98
CA GLY A 43 -15.43 14.50 2.60
C GLY A 43 -16.20 13.27 2.12
N ILE A 44 -15.50 12.29 1.54
CA ILE A 44 -16.10 11.07 0.98
C ILE A 44 -15.86 9.82 1.84
N TYR A 45 -15.04 9.93 2.88
CA TYR A 45 -14.78 8.86 3.85
C TYR A 45 -16.06 8.32 4.51
N LYS A 46 -16.90 9.19 5.09
CA LYS A 46 -18.16 8.79 5.75
C LYS A 46 -19.12 8.05 4.78
N PRO A 47 -19.41 8.58 3.58
CA PRO A 47 -20.17 7.86 2.56
C PRO A 47 -19.62 6.47 2.20
N ILE A 48 -18.29 6.33 2.11
CA ILE A 48 -17.65 5.04 1.82
C ILE A 48 -17.87 4.06 2.98
N MET A 49 -17.65 4.51 4.22
CA MET A 49 -17.82 3.66 5.39
C MET A 49 -19.28 3.24 5.60
N GLU A 50 -20.24 4.15 5.42
CA GLU A 50 -21.67 3.81 5.50
C GLU A 50 -22.09 2.75 4.46
N LEU A 51 -21.52 2.81 3.25
CA LEU A 51 -21.71 1.79 2.23
C LEU A 51 -21.06 0.45 2.64
N LEU A 52 -19.85 0.46 3.20
CA LEU A 52 -19.15 -0.75 3.61
C LEU A 52 -19.78 -1.42 4.83
N SER A 53 -20.31 -0.66 5.80
CA SER A 53 -20.95 -1.21 7.00
C SER A 53 -22.32 -1.84 6.71
N ASN A 54 -23.08 -1.30 5.76
CA ASN A 54 -24.40 -1.83 5.39
C ASN A 54 -24.60 -1.88 3.86
N PRO A 55 -23.87 -2.75 3.15
CA PRO A 55 -23.78 -2.73 1.70
C PRO A 55 -25.14 -2.93 1.03
N PHE A 56 -25.99 -3.83 1.52
CA PHE A 56 -27.30 -4.10 0.92
C PHE A 56 -28.33 -3.00 1.17
N ALA A 57 -28.28 -2.33 2.33
CA ALA A 57 -29.23 -1.26 2.67
C ALA A 57 -28.84 0.08 2.01
N ASN A 58 -27.54 0.36 1.93
CA ASN A 58 -27.01 1.63 1.42
C ASN A 58 -26.60 1.58 -0.05
N PHE A 59 -26.76 0.43 -0.73
CA PHE A 59 -26.40 0.27 -2.13
C PHE A 59 -27.05 1.32 -3.03
N LYS A 60 -28.38 1.46 -2.96
CA LYS A 60 -29.14 2.35 -3.85
C LYS A 60 -28.94 3.84 -3.56
N THR A 61 -28.53 4.20 -2.35
CA THR A 61 -28.39 5.60 -1.90
C THR A 61 -26.97 6.13 -2.09
N HIS A 62 -25.95 5.30 -1.84
CA HIS A 62 -24.54 5.70 -1.84
C HIS A 62 -23.80 5.31 -3.12
N VAL A 63 -24.08 4.16 -3.73
CA VAL A 63 -23.36 3.68 -4.92
C VAL A 63 -23.45 4.66 -6.10
N PRO A 64 -24.61 5.21 -6.49
CA PRO A 64 -24.66 6.16 -7.62
C PRO A 64 -23.84 7.42 -7.38
N LYS A 65 -23.70 7.86 -6.12
CA LYS A 65 -22.93 9.04 -5.75
C LYS A 65 -21.42 8.76 -5.68
N LEU A 66 -21.05 7.54 -5.28
CA LEU A 66 -19.66 7.10 -5.15
C LEU A 66 -19.10 6.47 -6.43
N LEU A 67 -19.94 6.07 -7.38
CA LEU A 67 -19.50 5.46 -8.64
C LEU A 67 -18.44 6.31 -9.38
N PRO A 68 -18.59 7.64 -9.52
CA PRO A 68 -17.54 8.46 -10.14
C PRO A 68 -16.23 8.46 -9.34
N VAL A 69 -16.31 8.36 -8.01
CA VAL A 69 -15.13 8.25 -7.13
C VAL A 69 -14.46 6.90 -7.32
N PHE A 70 -15.20 5.79 -7.40
CA PHE A 70 -14.64 4.46 -7.65
C PHE A 70 -14.00 4.37 -9.04
N ILE A 71 -14.64 4.93 -10.07
CA ILE A 71 -14.08 5.04 -11.42
C ILE A 71 -12.79 5.86 -11.38
N GLY A 72 -12.83 7.03 -10.73
CA GLY A 72 -11.66 7.85 -10.50
C GLY A 72 -10.54 7.09 -9.79
N GLY A 73 -10.87 6.38 -8.72
CA GLY A 73 -9.95 5.54 -7.94
C GLY A 73 -9.28 4.48 -8.79
N GLY A 74 -10.05 3.77 -9.62
CA GLY A 74 -9.50 2.84 -10.60
C GLY A 74 -8.55 3.53 -11.58
N ILE A 75 -8.95 4.66 -12.18
CA ILE A 75 -8.10 5.41 -13.13
C ILE A 75 -6.80 5.88 -12.46
N GLY A 76 -6.90 6.44 -11.24
CA GLY A 76 -5.74 6.93 -10.51
C GLY A 76 -4.80 5.81 -10.08
N PHE A 77 -5.36 4.71 -9.58
CA PHE A 77 -4.60 3.51 -9.22
C PHE A 77 -3.86 2.95 -10.43
N LEU A 78 -4.56 2.74 -11.55
CA LEU A 78 -3.97 2.17 -12.77
C LEU A 78 -2.96 3.13 -13.41
N GLY A 79 -3.27 4.43 -13.42
CA GLY A 79 -2.37 5.47 -13.93
C GLY A 79 -1.06 5.49 -13.15
N ILE A 80 -1.12 5.52 -11.82
CA ILE A 80 0.11 5.50 -11.01
C ILE A 80 0.82 4.14 -11.07
N ALA A 81 0.08 3.03 -11.10
CA ALA A 81 0.63 1.68 -11.22
C ALA A 81 1.48 1.53 -12.49
N ASN A 82 0.98 1.99 -13.64
CA ASN A 82 1.69 1.94 -14.92
C ASN A 82 2.91 2.86 -14.94
N VAL A 83 2.79 4.08 -14.42
CA VAL A 83 3.93 5.01 -14.29
C VAL A 83 5.02 4.38 -13.40
N LEU A 84 4.61 3.78 -12.30
CA LEU A 84 5.52 3.15 -11.36
C LEU A 84 6.20 1.92 -11.94
N SER A 85 5.44 1.05 -12.61
CA SER A 85 5.94 -0.11 -13.35
C SER A 85 7.03 0.35 -14.33
N PHE A 86 6.74 1.36 -15.14
CA PHE A 86 7.70 1.95 -16.09
C PHE A 86 8.99 2.44 -15.42
N PHE A 87 8.90 3.12 -14.27
CA PHE A 87 10.10 3.59 -13.55
C PHE A 87 10.88 2.44 -12.90
N LEU A 88 10.21 1.42 -12.40
CA LEU A 88 10.86 0.23 -11.82
C LEU A 88 11.55 -0.62 -12.88
N GLU A 89 11.00 -0.69 -14.10
CA GLU A 89 11.62 -1.40 -15.22
C GLU A 89 12.78 -0.60 -15.85
N LYS A 90 12.56 0.70 -16.09
CA LYS A 90 13.56 1.54 -16.78
C LYS A 90 14.69 2.00 -15.87
N TYR A 91 14.41 2.23 -14.59
CA TYR A 91 15.36 2.73 -13.59
C TYR A 91 15.24 1.94 -12.28
N PRO A 92 15.56 0.64 -12.26
CA PRO A 92 15.29 -0.24 -11.12
C PRO A 92 15.97 0.22 -9.83
N ALA A 93 17.28 0.46 -9.84
CA ALA A 93 18.01 0.84 -8.62
C ALA A 93 17.54 2.20 -8.04
N PRO A 94 17.45 3.30 -8.83
CA PRO A 94 16.93 4.57 -8.32
C PRO A 94 15.50 4.48 -7.78
N SER A 95 14.61 3.77 -8.49
CA SER A 95 13.21 3.59 -8.09
C SER A 95 13.08 2.81 -6.80
N VAL A 96 13.82 1.70 -6.66
CA VAL A 96 13.86 0.92 -5.41
C VAL A 96 14.45 1.74 -4.26
N CYS A 97 15.50 2.54 -4.50
CA CYS A 97 16.04 3.44 -3.48
C CYS A 97 15.04 4.50 -3.03
N LEU A 98 14.27 5.08 -3.95
CA LEU A 98 13.17 5.99 -3.61
C LEU A 98 12.12 5.30 -2.72
N PHE A 99 11.72 4.06 -3.08
CA PHE A 99 10.79 3.26 -2.29
C PHE A 99 11.29 2.95 -0.89
N ILE A 100 12.54 2.51 -0.78
CA ILE A 100 13.20 2.24 0.50
C ILE A 100 13.27 3.52 1.32
N GLY A 101 13.54 4.67 0.68
CA GLY A 101 13.49 5.99 1.30
C GLY A 101 12.11 6.33 1.87
N LEU A 102 11.05 6.11 1.09
CA LEU A 102 9.67 6.33 1.55
C LEU A 102 9.33 5.44 2.75
N ILE A 103 9.65 4.14 2.69
CA ILE A 103 9.40 3.20 3.80
C ILE A 103 10.19 3.63 5.04
N THR A 104 11.47 3.97 4.88
CA THR A 104 12.35 4.42 5.98
C THR A 104 11.83 5.70 6.62
N GLY A 105 11.38 6.66 5.82
CA GLY A 105 10.81 7.91 6.33
C GLY A 105 9.48 7.72 7.08
N MET A 106 8.76 6.63 6.82
CA MET A 106 7.53 6.25 7.55
C MET A 106 7.80 5.42 8.81
N LEU A 107 9.01 4.86 9.01
CA LEU A 107 9.32 4.09 10.22
C LEU A 107 9.04 4.85 11.52
N PRO A 108 9.39 6.15 11.68
CA PRO A 108 9.12 6.88 12.92
C PRO A 108 7.62 6.92 13.28
N SER A 109 6.74 7.11 12.29
CA SER A 109 5.30 7.12 12.55
C SER A 109 4.75 5.72 12.83
N LEU A 110 5.30 4.67 12.20
CA LEU A 110 4.99 3.29 12.56
C LEU A 110 5.40 2.97 14.01
N PHE A 111 6.58 3.42 14.46
CA PHE A 111 7.01 3.26 15.85
C PHE A 111 6.18 4.08 16.85
N ARG A 112 5.65 5.23 16.42
CA ARG A 112 4.70 6.04 17.20
C ARG A 112 3.39 5.27 17.37
N GLU A 113 2.79 4.83 16.27
CA GLU A 113 1.55 4.04 16.23
C GLU A 113 1.67 2.76 17.08
N ALA A 114 2.75 2.00 16.90
CA ALA A 114 3.01 0.79 17.66
C ALA A 114 3.11 1.00 19.19
N GLY A 115 3.40 2.23 19.62
CA GLY A 115 3.51 2.62 21.01
C GLY A 115 2.22 3.18 21.62
N GLU A 116 1.14 3.34 20.86
CA GLU A 116 -0.08 4.00 21.34
C GLU A 116 -0.73 3.30 22.54
N GLN A 117 -0.74 1.96 22.53
CA GLN A 117 -1.23 1.16 23.66
C GLN A 117 -0.11 0.71 24.60
N GLY A 118 0.99 1.47 24.66
CA GLY A 118 2.16 1.17 25.47
C GLY A 118 3.14 0.19 24.81
N ARG A 119 4.29 0.00 25.46
CA ARG A 119 5.38 -0.87 24.98
C ARG A 119 5.77 -1.87 26.07
N SER A 120 5.64 -3.15 25.76
CA SER A 120 6.03 -4.23 26.66
C SER A 120 7.35 -4.87 26.22
N ARG A 121 8.00 -5.64 27.11
CA ARG A 121 9.16 -6.47 26.72
C ARG A 121 8.79 -7.45 25.60
N ALA A 122 7.57 -8.00 25.62
CA ALA A 122 7.07 -8.89 24.59
C ALA A 122 6.96 -8.20 23.22
N SER A 123 6.71 -6.88 23.18
CA SER A 123 6.64 -6.12 21.93
C SER A 123 7.99 -6.10 21.21
N TYR A 124 9.07 -5.77 21.91
CA TYR A 124 10.42 -5.79 21.32
C TYR A 124 10.89 -7.20 20.96
N VAL A 125 10.53 -8.21 21.77
CA VAL A 125 10.81 -9.61 21.43
C VAL A 125 10.09 -10.00 20.14
N SER A 126 8.81 -9.64 19.99
CA SER A 126 8.05 -9.91 18.77
C SER A 126 8.67 -9.23 17.54
N MET A 127 9.13 -7.99 17.68
CA MET A 127 9.85 -7.29 16.60
C MET A 127 11.06 -8.08 16.13
N ILE A 128 11.94 -8.48 17.05
CA ILE A 128 13.16 -9.22 16.73
C ILE A 128 12.83 -10.59 16.14
N VAL A 129 11.87 -11.32 16.72
CA VAL A 129 11.46 -12.64 16.22
C VAL A 129 10.92 -12.55 14.79
N CYS A 130 9.99 -11.63 14.52
CA CYS A 130 9.44 -11.45 13.19
C CYS A 130 10.51 -10.97 12.19
N MET A 131 11.40 -10.07 12.60
CA MET A 131 12.52 -9.59 11.78
C MET A 131 13.46 -10.75 11.39
N CYS A 132 13.88 -11.56 12.37
CA CYS A 132 14.72 -12.73 12.12
C CYS A 132 14.01 -13.79 11.27
N ALA A 133 12.71 -14.01 11.47
CA ALA A 133 11.92 -14.95 10.67
C ALA A 133 11.87 -14.51 9.20
N ILE A 134 11.65 -13.22 8.92
CA ILE A 134 11.65 -12.70 7.55
C ILE A 134 13.05 -12.71 6.93
N PHE A 135 14.09 -12.38 7.69
CA PHE A 135 15.46 -12.54 7.19
C PHE A 135 15.77 -13.99 6.84
N ALA A 136 15.47 -14.94 7.73
CA ALA A 136 15.68 -16.36 7.47
C ALA A 136 14.92 -16.83 6.23
N LEU A 137 13.65 -16.41 6.09
CA LEU A 137 12.82 -16.73 4.93
C LEU A 137 13.43 -16.16 3.64
N LEU A 138 13.69 -14.85 3.58
CA LEU A 138 14.16 -14.18 2.36
C LEU A 138 15.59 -14.60 1.97
N ILE A 139 16.48 -14.80 2.95
CA ILE A 139 17.83 -15.33 2.71
C ILE A 139 17.73 -16.77 2.22
N GLY A 140 16.90 -17.61 2.87
CA GLY A 140 16.65 -18.98 2.44
C GLY A 140 16.18 -19.06 0.99
N LEU A 141 15.19 -18.25 0.61
CA LEU A 141 14.69 -18.16 -0.76
C LEU A 141 15.78 -17.74 -1.76
N LYS A 142 16.62 -16.75 -1.42
CA LYS A 142 17.76 -16.35 -2.27
C LYS A 142 18.80 -17.46 -2.43
N MET A 143 19.11 -18.18 -1.35
CA MET A 143 20.13 -19.25 -1.35
C MET A 143 19.71 -20.48 -2.14
N THR A 144 18.41 -20.80 -2.16
CA THR A 144 17.89 -21.93 -2.94
C THR A 144 17.79 -21.60 -4.44
N SER A 145 18.14 -20.37 -4.88
CA SER A 145 18.01 -19.90 -6.26
C SER A 145 16.63 -20.20 -6.87
N VAL A 146 15.59 -20.19 -6.04
CA VAL A 146 14.22 -20.36 -6.51
C VAL A 146 13.89 -19.08 -7.25
N GLU A 147 14.05 -19.10 -8.58
CA GLU A 147 13.42 -18.09 -9.41
C GLU A 147 11.92 -18.18 -9.15
N ILE A 148 11.41 -17.18 -8.44
CA ILE A 148 9.99 -16.99 -8.21
C ILE A 148 9.40 -16.61 -9.57
N SER A 149 9.11 -17.63 -10.38
CA SER A 149 8.39 -17.43 -11.62
C SER A 149 6.96 -17.03 -11.27
N PRO A 150 6.48 -15.87 -11.74
CA PRO A 150 5.12 -15.44 -11.47
C PRO A 150 4.14 -16.49 -11.99
N ASN A 151 3.40 -17.10 -11.08
CA ASN A 151 2.44 -18.15 -11.38
C ASN A 151 1.17 -17.95 -10.55
N PHE A 152 0.15 -18.74 -10.82
CA PHE A 152 -1.14 -18.66 -10.14
C PHE A 152 -1.02 -18.60 -8.61
N PHE A 153 -0.15 -19.40 -8.00
CA PHE A 153 0.05 -19.44 -6.55
C PHE A 153 0.75 -18.20 -6.01
N TRP A 154 1.75 -17.68 -6.72
CA TRP A 154 2.40 -16.42 -6.33
C TRP A 154 1.47 -15.22 -6.48
N TYR A 155 0.57 -15.23 -7.46
CA TYR A 155 -0.45 -14.18 -7.57
C TYR A 155 -1.55 -14.32 -6.51
N LEU A 156 -1.92 -15.53 -6.08
CA LEU A 156 -2.73 -15.73 -4.87
C LEU A 156 -2.04 -15.10 -3.65
N PHE A 157 -0.74 -15.31 -3.49
CA PHE A 157 0.06 -14.71 -2.42
C PHE A 157 0.12 -13.17 -2.53
N CYS A 158 0.25 -12.62 -3.74
CA CYS A 158 0.18 -11.17 -3.95
C CYS A 158 -1.17 -10.60 -3.52
N GLY A 159 -2.27 -11.30 -3.84
CA GLY A 159 -3.62 -10.98 -3.35
C GLY A 159 -3.71 -11.00 -1.82
N PHE A 160 -3.11 -12.01 -1.19
CA PHE A 160 -2.99 -12.09 0.27
C PHE A 160 -2.24 -10.89 0.86
N CYS A 161 -1.06 -10.54 0.31
CA CYS A 161 -0.30 -9.37 0.76
C CYS A 161 -1.09 -8.06 0.56
N LEU A 162 -1.82 -7.93 -0.55
CA LEU A 162 -2.69 -6.79 -0.81
C LEU A 162 -3.82 -6.70 0.22
N ALA A 163 -4.53 -7.80 0.50
CA ALA A 163 -5.56 -7.81 1.54
C ALA A 163 -4.99 -7.53 2.93
N LEU A 164 -3.82 -8.09 3.27
CA LEU A 164 -3.14 -7.78 4.52
C LEU A 164 -2.81 -6.30 4.66
N SER A 165 -2.40 -5.63 3.57
CA SER A 165 -2.11 -4.19 3.61
C SER A 165 -3.32 -3.31 3.91
N VAL A 166 -4.53 -3.81 3.61
CA VAL A 166 -5.79 -3.13 3.91
C VAL A 166 -6.26 -3.44 5.34
N ILE A 167 -6.06 -4.67 5.81
CA ILE A 167 -6.55 -5.13 7.12
C ILE A 167 -5.57 -4.74 8.25
N ALA A 168 -4.27 -4.91 8.03
CA ALA A 168 -3.24 -4.67 9.02
C ALA A 168 -2.66 -3.25 8.84
N PRO A 169 -2.88 -2.35 9.81
CA PRO A 169 -2.37 -0.98 9.75
C PRO A 169 -0.83 -0.94 9.64
N GLY A 170 -0.33 -0.01 8.83
CA GLY A 170 1.11 0.23 8.68
C GLY A 170 1.86 -0.73 7.77
N MET A 171 1.20 -1.73 7.18
CA MET A 171 1.80 -2.66 6.21
C MET A 171 1.42 -2.24 4.79
N SER A 172 2.40 -1.83 3.96
CA SER A 172 2.17 -1.74 2.50
C SER A 172 2.46 -3.08 1.85
N PHE A 173 1.60 -3.54 0.94
CA PHE A 173 1.86 -4.77 0.18
C PHE A 173 3.14 -4.66 -0.65
N SER A 174 3.53 -3.44 -1.06
CA SER A 174 4.79 -3.17 -1.75
C SER A 174 6.01 -3.61 -0.94
N THR A 175 5.97 -3.42 0.39
CA THR A 175 7.05 -3.79 1.30
C THR A 175 7.27 -5.29 1.34
N LEU A 176 6.20 -6.09 1.22
CA LEU A 176 6.30 -7.55 1.21
C LEU A 176 6.68 -8.12 -0.16
N LEU A 177 6.15 -7.53 -1.25
CA LEU A 177 6.32 -8.08 -2.60
C LEU A 177 7.61 -7.66 -3.30
N MET A 178 8.16 -6.49 -2.99
CA MET A 178 9.42 -6.04 -3.59
C MET A 178 10.62 -6.96 -3.31
N PRO A 179 10.92 -7.39 -2.07
CA PRO A 179 12.06 -8.29 -1.82
C PRO A 179 11.91 -9.66 -2.49
N LEU A 180 10.68 -10.04 -2.87
CA LEU A 180 10.36 -11.27 -3.58
C LEU A 180 10.37 -11.11 -5.11
N GLY A 181 10.58 -9.90 -5.62
CA GLY A 181 10.50 -9.61 -7.07
C GLY A 181 9.09 -9.69 -7.65
N LEU A 182 8.06 -9.83 -6.81
CA LEU A 182 6.67 -10.00 -7.24
C LEU A 182 5.91 -8.69 -7.41
N TYR A 183 6.46 -7.58 -6.89
CA TYR A 183 5.76 -6.29 -6.90
C TYR A 183 5.52 -5.76 -8.32
N THR A 184 6.58 -5.62 -9.13
CA THR A 184 6.48 -5.11 -10.49
C THR A 184 5.53 -5.93 -11.37
N PRO A 185 5.69 -7.27 -11.50
CA PRO A 185 4.77 -8.06 -12.35
C PRO A 185 3.33 -8.02 -11.85
N PHE A 186 3.10 -7.93 -10.54
CA PHE A 186 1.76 -7.83 -9.99
C PHE A 186 1.10 -6.48 -10.30
N VAL A 187 1.83 -5.37 -10.08
CA VAL A 187 1.33 -4.02 -10.35
C VAL A 187 1.14 -3.79 -11.85
N ASP A 188 2.06 -4.26 -12.68
CA ASP A 188 1.96 -4.20 -14.14
C ASP A 188 0.74 -4.99 -14.67
N GLY A 189 0.55 -6.20 -14.14
CA GLY A 189 -0.61 -7.03 -14.46
C GLY A 189 -1.94 -6.39 -14.11
N ILE A 190 -2.01 -5.71 -12.96
CA ILE A 190 -3.21 -4.93 -12.61
C ILE A 190 -3.38 -3.75 -13.57
N GLY A 191 -2.29 -3.03 -13.87
CA GLY A 191 -2.25 -1.87 -14.77
C GLY A 191 -2.75 -2.15 -16.19
N HIS A 192 -2.51 -3.36 -16.69
CA HIS A 192 -2.92 -3.84 -18.02
C HIS A 192 -4.17 -4.73 -18.00
N PHE A 193 -4.84 -4.88 -16.86
CA PHE A 193 -6.00 -5.77 -16.69
C PHE A 193 -5.74 -7.22 -17.12
N ASP A 194 -4.54 -7.75 -16.85
CA ASP A 194 -4.25 -9.15 -17.10
C ASP A 194 -5.09 -10.04 -16.17
N LEU A 195 -6.07 -10.74 -16.74
CA LEU A 195 -6.96 -11.64 -16.00
C LEU A 195 -6.20 -12.80 -15.35
N GLY A 196 -5.05 -13.21 -15.90
CA GLY A 196 -4.16 -14.21 -15.31
C GLY A 196 -3.52 -13.76 -13.99
N ILE A 197 -3.52 -12.45 -13.71
CA ILE A 197 -2.98 -11.83 -12.49
C ILE A 197 -4.12 -11.35 -11.59
N LEU A 198 -5.13 -10.73 -12.20
CA LEU A 198 -6.27 -10.16 -11.50
C LEU A 198 -7.18 -11.22 -10.87
N ILE A 199 -7.42 -12.35 -11.56
CA ILE A 199 -8.26 -13.43 -11.01
C ILE A 199 -7.59 -14.07 -9.79
N PRO A 200 -6.33 -14.56 -9.86
CA PRO A 200 -5.70 -15.18 -8.69
C PRO A 200 -5.45 -14.16 -7.59
N GLY A 201 -5.01 -12.94 -7.92
CA GLY A 201 -4.88 -11.86 -6.95
C GLY A 201 -6.19 -11.52 -6.24
N GLY A 202 -7.29 -11.43 -7.00
CA GLY A 202 -8.62 -11.18 -6.46
C GLY A 202 -9.12 -12.31 -5.55
N ILE A 203 -8.91 -13.57 -5.95
CA ILE A 203 -9.25 -14.74 -5.12
C ILE A 203 -8.43 -14.72 -3.83
N GLY A 204 -7.11 -14.52 -3.93
CA GLY A 204 -6.21 -14.47 -2.78
C GLY A 204 -6.61 -13.37 -1.79
N ALA A 205 -6.91 -12.18 -2.31
CA ALA A 205 -7.39 -11.06 -1.49
C ALA A 205 -8.73 -11.38 -0.82
N LEU A 206 -9.71 -11.89 -1.57
CA LEU A 206 -11.04 -12.21 -1.07
C LEU A 206 -11.00 -13.28 0.03
N VAL A 207 -10.27 -14.37 -0.22
CA VAL A 207 -10.10 -15.46 0.76
C VAL A 207 -9.43 -14.94 2.02
N THR A 208 -8.41 -14.09 1.88
CA THR A 208 -7.71 -13.47 3.01
C THR A 208 -8.64 -12.59 3.84
N VAL A 209 -9.44 -11.74 3.20
CA VAL A 209 -10.42 -10.90 3.90
C VAL A 209 -11.43 -11.78 4.65
N ILE A 210 -12.00 -12.80 4.01
CA ILE A 210 -13.02 -13.65 4.63
C ILE A 210 -12.44 -14.48 5.79
N ALA A 211 -11.28 -15.10 5.58
CA ALA A 211 -10.71 -16.06 6.52
C ALA A 211 -9.92 -15.38 7.66
N LEU A 212 -9.20 -14.29 7.37
CA LEU A 212 -8.21 -13.72 8.30
C LEU A 212 -8.62 -12.38 8.90
N ALA A 213 -9.61 -11.65 8.35
CA ALA A 213 -9.98 -10.33 8.89
C ALA A 213 -10.36 -10.42 10.37
N LYS A 214 -11.16 -11.41 10.77
CA LYS A 214 -11.54 -11.60 12.18
C LYS A 214 -10.35 -11.96 13.06
N ALA A 215 -9.46 -12.83 12.57
CA ALA A 215 -8.28 -13.27 13.32
C ALA A 215 -7.31 -12.11 13.55
N ILE A 216 -7.06 -11.31 12.51
CA ILE A 216 -6.20 -10.13 12.59
C ILE A 216 -6.83 -9.07 13.51
N ASN A 217 -8.13 -8.80 13.37
CA ASN A 217 -8.80 -7.85 14.26
C ASN A 217 -8.68 -8.29 15.73
N THR A 218 -8.93 -9.58 16.02
CA THR A 218 -8.78 -10.14 17.37
C THR A 218 -7.34 -10.04 17.88
N LEU A 219 -6.34 -10.19 17.00
CA LEU A 219 -4.93 -10.03 17.35
C LEU A 219 -4.62 -8.58 17.73
N PHE A 220 -5.10 -7.60 16.98
CA PHE A 220 -4.93 -6.18 17.32
C PHE A 220 -5.72 -5.78 18.56
N ASP A 221 -6.93 -6.31 18.77
CA ASP A 221 -7.74 -6.02 19.96
C ASP A 221 -7.08 -6.51 21.26
N ARG A 222 -6.40 -7.67 21.22
CA ARG A 222 -5.80 -8.29 22.42
C ARG A 222 -4.30 -8.05 22.58
N HIS A 223 -3.57 -7.90 21.47
CA HIS A 223 -2.11 -7.86 21.45
C HIS A 223 -1.58 -6.73 20.56
N TYR A 224 -2.29 -5.59 20.51
CA TYR A 224 -1.97 -4.41 19.69
C TYR A 224 -0.47 -4.13 19.62
N SER A 225 0.17 -3.87 20.77
CA SER A 225 1.58 -3.49 20.84
C SER A 225 2.51 -4.58 20.29
N VAL A 226 2.21 -5.85 20.57
CA VAL A 226 3.03 -6.98 20.12
C VAL A 226 2.90 -7.17 18.61
N ALA A 227 1.68 -7.11 18.07
CA ALA A 227 1.40 -7.26 16.65
C ALA A 227 2.03 -6.13 15.82
N PHE A 228 1.88 -4.87 16.25
CA PHE A 228 2.47 -3.72 15.57
C PHE A 228 4.01 -3.74 15.58
N HIS A 229 4.63 -4.10 16.70
CA HIS A 229 6.09 -4.23 16.74
C HIS A 229 6.58 -5.42 15.88
N GLY A 230 5.81 -6.50 15.78
CA GLY A 230 6.05 -7.58 14.83
C GLY A 230 6.04 -7.09 13.38
N ILE A 231 5.03 -6.30 13.00
CA ILE A 231 4.92 -5.63 11.69
C ILE A 231 6.15 -4.78 11.40
N ILE A 232 6.58 -3.95 12.34
CA ILE A 232 7.79 -3.14 12.18
C ILE A 232 9.02 -4.03 11.92
N GLY A 233 9.16 -5.14 12.64
CA GLY A 233 10.24 -6.11 12.41
C GLY A 233 10.22 -6.68 10.99
N ILE A 234 9.04 -7.04 10.48
CA ILE A 234 8.85 -7.51 9.10
C ILE A 234 9.25 -6.42 8.09
N VAL A 235 8.77 -5.20 8.29
CA VAL A 235 9.05 -4.05 7.41
C VAL A 235 10.54 -3.76 7.36
N ILE A 236 11.24 -3.74 8.50
CA ILE A 236 12.68 -3.49 8.57
C ILE A 236 13.45 -4.58 7.82
N ALA A 237 13.16 -5.86 8.08
CA ALA A 237 13.83 -6.96 7.42
C ALA A 237 13.62 -6.94 5.90
N ALA A 238 12.37 -6.75 5.46
CA ALA A 238 12.03 -6.65 4.04
C ALA A 238 12.73 -5.46 3.37
N THR A 239 12.75 -4.30 4.03
CA THR A 239 13.39 -3.08 3.50
C THR A 239 14.88 -3.29 3.30
N ILE A 240 15.57 -3.87 4.28
CA ILE A 240 17.01 -4.17 4.20
C ILE A 240 17.30 -5.18 3.06
N MET A 241 16.48 -6.22 2.93
CA MET A 241 16.66 -7.25 1.89
C MET A 241 16.36 -6.75 0.47
N THR A 242 15.64 -5.63 0.35
CA THR A 242 15.27 -5.01 -0.93
C THR A 242 16.36 -4.08 -1.48
N VAL A 243 17.37 -3.71 -0.67
CA VAL A 243 18.43 -2.77 -1.09
C VAL A 243 19.14 -3.28 -2.36
N PRO A 244 19.17 -2.49 -3.46
CA PRO A 244 19.75 -2.93 -4.73
C PRO A 244 21.26 -2.73 -4.70
N VAL A 245 21.99 -3.64 -4.05
CA VAL A 245 23.45 -3.55 -3.85
C VAL A 245 24.23 -3.37 -5.15
N ASP A 246 23.79 -4.01 -6.25
CA ASP A 246 24.41 -3.90 -7.57
C ASP A 246 24.30 -2.49 -8.17
N GLY A 247 23.31 -1.72 -7.73
CA GLY A 247 23.11 -0.33 -8.12
C GLY A 247 24.15 0.64 -7.56
N PHE A 248 24.99 0.22 -6.62
CA PHE A 248 25.99 1.07 -5.95
C PHE A 248 27.44 0.82 -6.43
N THR A 249 27.59 0.16 -7.58
CA THR A 249 28.90 -0.24 -8.13
C THR A 249 29.71 0.93 -8.70
N THR A 250 29.06 2.00 -9.18
CA THR A 250 29.73 3.20 -9.68
C THR A 250 29.39 4.43 -8.86
N VAL A 251 30.33 5.39 -8.73
CA VAL A 251 30.13 6.62 -7.95
C VAL A 251 28.93 7.43 -8.46
N ALA A 252 28.76 7.51 -9.79
CA ALA A 252 27.65 8.25 -10.39
C ALA A 252 26.28 7.62 -10.07
N GLN A 253 26.14 6.30 -10.21
CA GLN A 253 24.89 5.60 -9.88
C GLN A 253 24.61 5.64 -8.38
N SER A 254 25.64 5.46 -7.55
CA SER A 254 25.53 5.61 -6.10
C SER A 254 25.03 7.00 -5.70
N ALA A 255 25.52 8.07 -6.33
CA ALA A 255 25.05 9.42 -6.06
C ALA A 255 23.56 9.58 -6.38
N VAL A 256 23.11 9.10 -7.54
CA VAL A 256 21.68 9.13 -7.93
C VAL A 256 20.83 8.33 -6.96
N ASN A 257 21.25 7.12 -6.60
CA ASN A 257 20.52 6.25 -5.67
C ASN A 257 20.41 6.85 -4.28
N VAL A 258 21.49 7.46 -3.76
CA VAL A 258 21.47 8.17 -2.48
C VAL A 258 20.53 9.36 -2.54
N VAL A 259 20.54 10.15 -3.63
CA VAL A 259 19.59 11.26 -3.81
C VAL A 259 18.16 10.75 -3.81
N CYS A 260 17.83 9.69 -4.56
CA CYS A 260 16.50 9.09 -4.58
C CYS A 260 16.07 8.61 -3.19
N PHE A 261 16.96 7.93 -2.45
CA PHE A 261 16.69 7.50 -1.09
C PHE A 261 16.40 8.67 -0.15
N VAL A 262 17.23 9.72 -0.18
CA VAL A 262 17.05 10.92 0.63
C VAL A 262 15.77 11.66 0.27
N VAL A 263 15.47 11.83 -1.01
CA VAL A 263 14.21 12.41 -1.49
C VAL A 263 13.01 11.60 -0.99
N GLY A 264 13.10 10.28 -1.02
CA GLY A 264 12.08 9.38 -0.48
C GLY A 264 11.83 9.61 1.01
N ILE A 265 12.89 9.71 1.82
CA ILE A 265 12.78 10.00 3.26
C ILE A 265 12.07 11.34 3.47
N PHE A 266 12.54 12.40 2.81
CA PHE A 266 11.94 13.73 2.98
C PHE A 266 10.49 13.79 2.51
N ALA A 267 10.16 13.12 1.40
CA ALA A 267 8.80 13.02 0.91
C ALA A 267 7.89 12.30 1.93
N ALA A 268 8.32 11.16 2.47
CA ALA A 268 7.57 10.43 3.48
C ALA A 268 7.38 11.23 4.77
N LEU A 269 8.42 11.92 5.26
CA LEU A 269 8.32 12.77 6.45
C LEU A 269 7.38 13.97 6.22
N ALA A 270 7.42 14.57 5.03
CA ALA A 270 6.50 15.64 4.66
C ALA A 270 5.05 15.14 4.61
N LEU A 271 4.83 13.94 4.06
CA LEU A 271 3.53 13.29 4.02
C LEU A 271 3.03 12.91 5.43
N ASP A 272 3.87 12.35 6.30
CA ASP A 272 3.50 12.04 7.69
C ASP A 272 3.10 13.31 8.46
N LYS A 273 3.86 14.40 8.27
CA LYS A 273 3.52 15.71 8.84
C LYS A 273 2.21 16.27 8.28
N PHE A 274 1.89 16.00 7.03
CA PHE A 274 0.61 16.38 6.44
C PHE A 274 -0.54 15.55 7.00
N ASN A 275 -0.38 14.22 7.04
CA ASN A 275 -1.38 13.28 7.53
C ASN A 275 -1.73 13.52 9.00
N SER A 276 -0.72 13.78 9.85
CA SER A 276 -0.92 14.08 11.27
C SER A 276 -1.68 15.37 11.56
N ARG A 277 -1.86 16.26 10.57
CA ARG A 277 -2.70 17.47 10.70
C ARG A 277 -4.17 17.22 10.40
N VAL A 278 -4.50 16.08 9.80
CA VAL A 278 -5.86 15.74 9.42
C VAL A 278 -6.42 14.78 10.47
N SER A 279 -7.33 15.26 11.30
CA SER A 279 -8.06 14.42 12.25
C SER A 279 -9.00 13.50 11.47
N VAL A 280 -8.72 12.19 11.53
CA VAL A 280 -9.63 11.15 11.04
C VAL A 280 -10.64 10.88 12.17
N GLU A 281 -11.74 11.63 12.19
CA GLU A 281 -12.91 11.36 13.04
C GLU A 281 -13.90 10.40 12.36
#